data_AF-A0A436V1V4-F1
#
_entry.id   AF-A0A436V1V4-F1
#
_cell.length_a   1.000
_cell.length_b   1.000
_cell.length_c   1.000
_cell.angle_alpha   90.00
_cell.angle_beta   90.00
_cell.angle_gamma   90.00
#
_symmetry.space_group_name_H-M   'P 1'
#
loop_
_entity.id
_entity.type
_entity.pdbx_description
1 polymer ?
#
loop_
_entity_poly.entity_id
_entity_poly.type
_entity_poly.pdbx_seq_one_letter_code
_entity_poly.pdbx_strand_id
1 'polypeptide(L)'
;VLVRVIDGVLKKGQTIRMMGTGAKYLVERTGVFTPARINVDELGPGEFGFFTGSIKEVADTRVGDTITEDRRPTQKALPGFKPAQPVVFCGLFPVDAADFEDLRAAVGKLRLNDASFSYEMETSAALGFGFRCGFLGLLHLE
;
A
#
# COMPACT_ATOMS: atom_id res chain seq x y z
N VAL A 1 6.37 3.88 5.39
CA VAL A 1 6.77 2.99 4.28
C VAL A 1 8.13 2.41 4.58
N LEU A 2 8.33 1.10 4.42
CA LEU A 2 9.63 0.45 4.52
C LEU A 2 10.36 0.58 3.19
N VAL A 3 11.65 0.92 3.22
CA VAL A 3 12.44 1.18 2.02
C VAL A 3 13.84 0.63 2.14
N ARG A 4 14.43 0.33 0.98
CA ARG A 4 15.86 0.15 0.80
C ARG A 4 16.34 1.25 -0.15
N VAL A 5 17.37 1.98 0.24
CA VAL A 5 17.97 2.99 -0.63
C VAL A 5 18.94 2.30 -1.57
N ILE A 6 18.70 2.40 -2.88
CA ILE A 6 19.60 1.84 -3.90
C ILE A 6 20.65 2.86 -4.32
N ASP A 7 20.22 4.11 -4.52
CA ASP A 7 21.07 5.22 -4.93
C ASP A 7 20.51 6.54 -4.34
N GLY A 8 21.38 7.53 -4.18
CA GLY A 8 21.08 8.80 -3.55
C GLY A 8 20.89 8.71 -2.03
N VAL A 9 20.27 9.75 -1.46
CA VAL A 9 20.06 9.88 -0.01
C VAL A 9 18.63 10.34 0.24
N LEU A 10 17.93 9.63 1.12
CA LEU A 10 16.60 9.97 1.61
C LEU A 10 16.71 10.66 2.96
N LYS A 11 16.28 11.92 3.04
CA LYS A 11 16.34 12.71 4.29
C LYS A 11 15.04 13.45 4.58
N LYS A 12 14.86 13.81 5.84
CA LYS A 12 13.77 14.68 6.28
C LYS A 12 13.73 15.99 5.47
N GLY A 13 12.53 16.44 5.12
CA GLY A 13 12.26 17.68 4.40
C GLY A 13 12.36 17.56 2.87
N GLN A 14 12.79 16.41 2.34
CA GLN A 14 12.74 16.17 0.90
C GLN A 14 11.31 15.95 0.41
N THR A 15 11.00 16.46 -0.77
CA THR A 15 9.80 16.06 -1.50
C THR A 15 10.14 14.87 -2.39
N ILE A 16 9.50 13.74 -2.12
CA ILE A 16 9.65 12.51 -2.89
C ILE A 16 8.46 12.32 -3.83
N ARG A 17 8.68 11.49 -4.85
CA ARG A 17 7.69 11.03 -5.80
C ARG A 17 7.67 9.51 -5.83
N MET A 18 6.48 8.94 -5.73
CA MET A 18 6.21 7.55 -6.04
C MET A 18 6.18 7.41 -7.56
N MET A 19 7.07 6.63 -8.16
CA MET A 19 7.14 6.55 -9.63
C MET A 19 5.93 5.80 -10.22
N GLY A 20 5.37 4.82 -9.51
CA GLY A 20 4.25 4.02 -9.98
C GLY A 20 2.92 4.76 -10.01
N THR A 21 2.67 5.70 -9.10
CA THR A 21 1.45 6.56 -9.09
C THR A 21 1.71 7.98 -9.58
N GLY A 22 2.95 8.45 -9.57
CA GLY A 22 3.31 9.85 -9.78
C GLY A 22 3.02 10.76 -8.58
N ALA A 23 2.47 10.21 -7.48
CA ALA A 23 2.09 10.96 -6.28
C ALA A 23 3.32 11.56 -5.58
N LYS A 24 3.15 12.76 -5.01
CA LYS A 24 4.21 13.51 -4.34
C LYS A 24 3.95 13.62 -2.85
N TYR A 25 4.99 13.42 -2.05
CA TYR A 25 4.92 13.44 -0.60
C TYR A 25 6.12 14.15 0.02
N LEU A 26 5.90 14.85 1.13
CA LEU A 26 6.99 15.44 1.92
C LEU A 26 7.47 14.41 2.93
N VAL A 27 8.77 14.14 2.97
CA VAL A 27 9.38 13.27 3.98
C VAL A 27 9.43 14.00 5.31
N GLU A 28 8.65 13.55 6.27
CA GLU A 28 8.60 14.15 7.62
C GLU A 28 9.67 13.58 8.53
N ARG A 29 9.92 12.27 8.43
CA ARG A 29 10.87 11.53 9.26
C ARG A 29 11.45 10.36 8.49
N THR A 30 12.69 10.04 8.80
CA THR A 30 13.42 8.85 8.38
C THR A 30 13.88 8.09 9.63
N GLY A 31 14.04 6.78 9.52
CA GLY A 31 14.37 5.94 10.67
C GLY A 31 14.80 4.53 10.30
N VAL A 32 15.38 3.84 11.26
CA VAL A 32 15.76 2.42 11.18
C VAL A 32 15.13 1.63 12.32
N PHE A 33 15.11 0.30 12.20
CA PHE A 33 14.63 -0.59 13.26
C PHE A 33 15.80 -1.34 13.89
N THR A 34 15.95 -1.22 15.21
CA THR A 34 17.01 -1.89 15.98
C THR A 34 16.59 -2.31 17.39
N PRO A 35 15.70 -3.31 17.58
CA PRO A 35 14.44 -3.60 16.87
C PRO A 35 13.35 -2.55 17.14
N ALA A 36 13.57 -1.66 18.11
CA ALA A 36 12.73 -0.48 18.33
C ALA A 36 12.94 0.55 17.20
N ARG A 37 11.98 1.48 17.04
CA ARG A 37 12.08 2.56 16.04
C ARG A 37 13.04 3.64 16.52
N ILE A 38 14.09 3.88 15.74
CA ILE A 38 15.03 4.98 15.95
C ILE A 38 14.93 5.92 14.76
N ASN A 39 14.73 7.22 15.02
CA ASN A 39 14.78 8.21 13.95
C ASN A 39 16.24 8.50 13.60
N VAL A 40 16.52 8.62 12.30
CA VAL A 40 17.82 9.02 11.77
C VAL A 40 17.62 10.22 10.86
N ASP A 41 18.64 11.06 10.72
CA ASP A 41 18.53 12.28 9.91
C ASP A 41 18.41 11.98 8.41
N GLU A 42 19.06 10.90 7.97
CA GLU A 42 19.05 10.44 6.59
C GLU A 42 19.26 8.93 6.46
N LEU A 43 18.87 8.38 5.32
CA LEU A 43 19.14 7.01 4.87
C LEU A 43 19.93 7.09 3.55
N GLY A 44 21.14 6.55 3.55
CA GLY A 44 22.07 6.52 2.41
C GLY A 44 22.05 5.20 1.63
N PRO A 45 22.82 5.10 0.53
CA PRO A 45 22.84 3.93 -0.34
C PRO A 45 23.17 2.63 0.41
N GLY A 46 22.37 1.60 0.18
CA GLY A 46 22.51 0.29 0.83
C GLY A 46 21.76 0.15 2.15
N GLU A 47 21.32 1.25 2.75
CA GLU A 47 20.62 1.21 4.03
C GLU A 47 19.16 0.79 3.89
N PHE A 48 18.67 0.12 4.94
CA PHE A 48 17.27 -0.29 5.09
C PHE A 48 16.65 0.51 6.23
N GLY A 49 15.45 1.02 6.00
CA GLY A 49 14.77 1.82 6.99
C GLY A 49 13.32 2.08 6.64
N PHE A 50 12.78 3.14 7.24
CA PHE A 50 11.45 3.62 6.97
C PHE A 50 11.44 5.13 6.85
N PHE A 51 10.39 5.63 6.20
CA PHE A 51 10.04 7.03 6.27
C PHE A 51 8.54 7.22 6.48
N THR A 52 8.17 8.42 6.97
CA THR A 52 6.79 8.90 7.07
C THR A 52 6.63 10.19 6.26
N GLY A 53 5.45 10.44 5.71
CA GLY A 53 5.22 11.61 4.86
C GLY A 53 3.76 11.93 4.59
N SER A 54 2.90 11.83 5.63
CA SER A 54 1.46 12.13 5.54
C SER A 54 0.73 11.47 4.35
N ILE A 55 1.13 10.24 3.99
CA ILE A 55 0.51 9.45 2.93
C ILE A 55 -0.85 8.94 3.44
N LYS A 56 -1.93 9.30 2.73
CA LYS A 56 -3.30 8.96 3.14
C LYS A 56 -3.71 7.55 2.74
N GLU A 57 -3.35 7.16 1.51
CA GLU A 57 -3.77 5.90 0.91
C GLU A 57 -2.58 4.94 0.83
N VAL A 58 -2.69 3.76 1.47
CA VAL A 58 -1.67 2.71 1.36
C VAL A 58 -1.52 2.20 -0.09
N ALA A 59 -2.58 2.37 -0.89
CA ALA A 59 -2.58 2.11 -2.33
C ALA A 59 -1.56 2.96 -3.11
N ASP A 60 -1.13 4.10 -2.57
CA ASP A 60 -0.10 4.93 -3.20
C ASP A 60 1.31 4.43 -2.95
N THR A 61 1.48 3.55 -1.96
CA THR A 61 2.76 2.97 -1.54
C THR A 61 2.83 1.50 -1.90
N ARG A 62 2.72 1.20 -3.20
CA ARG A 62 2.70 -0.18 -3.69
C ARG A 62 4.04 -0.86 -3.42
N VAL A 63 4.00 -2.08 -2.91
CA VAL A 63 5.21 -2.86 -2.62
C VAL A 63 5.98 -3.10 -3.92
N GLY A 64 7.26 -2.78 -3.92
CA GLY A 64 8.14 -2.85 -5.09
C GLY A 64 8.15 -1.59 -5.97
N ASP A 65 7.39 -0.55 -5.64
CA ASP A 65 7.48 0.73 -6.35
C ASP A 65 8.85 1.42 -6.09
N THR A 66 9.24 2.31 -6.99
CA THR A 66 10.43 3.14 -6.86
C THR A 66 10.07 4.52 -6.34
N ILE A 67 10.84 4.99 -5.36
CA ILE A 67 10.71 6.31 -4.78
C ILE A 67 11.91 7.15 -5.23
N THR A 68 11.66 8.39 -5.65
CA THR A 68 12.72 9.30 -6.10
C THR A 68 12.49 10.73 -5.62
N GLU A 69 13.51 11.58 -5.63
CA GLU A 69 13.38 13.00 -5.28
C GLU A 69 12.62 13.75 -6.40
N ASP A 70 11.62 14.54 -6.06
CA ASP A 70 10.78 15.21 -7.07
C ASP A 70 11.55 16.27 -7.90
N ARG A 71 12.53 16.93 -7.28
CA ARG A 71 13.38 17.94 -7.94
C ARG A 71 14.46 17.33 -8.83
N ARG A 72 14.90 16.11 -8.51
CA ARG A 72 15.97 15.40 -9.22
C ARG A 72 15.55 13.94 -9.35
N PRO A 73 14.54 13.64 -10.17
CA PRO A 73 14.03 12.30 -10.30
C PRO A 73 15.05 11.41 -11.01
N THR A 74 15.11 10.15 -10.60
CA THR A 74 15.80 9.11 -11.37
C THR A 74 15.16 8.96 -12.75
N GLN A 75 15.98 8.69 -13.76
CA GLN A 75 15.51 8.57 -15.15
C GLN A 75 14.64 7.32 -15.35
N LYS A 76 14.89 6.26 -14.58
CA LYS A 76 14.20 4.97 -14.72
C LYS A 76 13.84 4.43 -13.35
N ALA A 77 12.63 3.91 -13.24
CA ALA A 77 12.22 3.13 -12.08
C ALA A 77 13.06 1.84 -11.99
N LEU A 78 13.21 1.32 -10.78
CA LEU A 78 13.82 0.02 -10.56
C LEU A 78 12.98 -1.06 -11.26
N PRO A 79 13.64 -2.05 -11.89
CA PRO A 79 12.93 -3.13 -12.57
C PRO A 79 12.21 -4.03 -11.56
N GLY A 80 11.20 -4.74 -12.03
CA GLY A 80 10.54 -5.81 -11.26
C GLY A 80 9.25 -5.39 -10.56
N PHE A 81 8.88 -4.12 -10.56
CA PHE A 81 7.55 -3.72 -10.10
C PHE A 81 6.46 -4.36 -10.98
N LYS A 82 5.57 -5.11 -10.36
CA LYS A 82 4.32 -5.58 -10.97
C LYS A 82 3.19 -5.24 -10.01
N PRO A 83 2.09 -4.64 -10.49
CA PRO A 83 0.94 -4.39 -9.63
C PRO A 83 0.40 -5.71 -9.09
N ALA A 84 -0.09 -5.70 -7.85
CA ALA A 84 -0.80 -6.82 -7.28
C ALA A 84 -2.00 -7.16 -8.17
N GLN A 85 -2.06 -8.40 -8.66
CA GLN A 85 -3.15 -8.89 -9.50
C GLN A 85 -3.92 -9.96 -8.72
N PRO A 86 -5.19 -9.71 -8.36
CA PRO A 86 -6.07 -10.72 -7.81
C PRO A 86 -6.24 -11.88 -8.79
N VAL A 87 -6.05 -13.10 -8.31
CA VAL A 87 -6.21 -14.35 -9.09
C VAL A 87 -7.31 -15.26 -8.55
N VAL A 88 -7.76 -15.03 -7.31
CA VAL A 88 -8.88 -15.71 -6.68
C VAL A 88 -9.96 -14.69 -6.36
N PHE A 89 -11.21 -15.01 -6.66
CA PHE A 89 -12.36 -14.17 -6.36
C PHE A 89 -13.39 -14.96 -5.55
N CYS A 90 -13.99 -14.32 -4.55
CA CYS A 90 -15.14 -14.87 -3.84
C CYS A 90 -16.21 -13.79 -3.60
N GLY A 91 -17.47 -14.23 -3.52
CA GLY A 91 -18.56 -13.37 -3.10
C GLY A 91 -18.75 -13.46 -1.59
N LEU A 92 -18.68 -12.33 -0.90
CA LEU A 92 -18.99 -12.22 0.53
C LEU A 92 -20.38 -11.60 0.69
N PHE A 93 -21.29 -12.38 1.28
CA PHE A 93 -22.66 -11.97 1.55
C PHE A 93 -22.93 -12.17 3.05
N PRO A 94 -23.55 -11.19 3.73
CA PRO A 94 -23.94 -11.36 5.12
C PRO A 94 -25.12 -12.34 5.22
N VAL A 95 -25.20 -13.09 6.31
CA VAL A 95 -26.32 -14.01 6.56
C VAL A 95 -27.58 -13.23 6.91
N ASP A 96 -27.44 -12.15 7.69
CA ASP A 96 -28.49 -11.17 7.97
C ASP A 96 -28.26 -9.90 7.15
N ALA A 97 -29.30 -9.40 6.48
CA ALA A 97 -29.22 -8.16 5.72
C ALA A 97 -28.91 -6.93 6.60
N ALA A 98 -29.19 -7.00 7.91
CA ALA A 98 -28.84 -5.95 8.87
C ALA A 98 -27.32 -5.76 9.00
N ASP A 99 -26.53 -6.81 8.78
CA ASP A 99 -25.06 -6.79 8.94
C ASP A 99 -24.33 -6.23 7.71
N PHE A 100 -25.06 -5.82 6.66
CA PHE A 100 -24.44 -5.35 5.42
C PHE A 100 -23.53 -4.14 5.62
N GLU A 101 -23.94 -3.16 6.44
CA GLU A 101 -23.12 -1.99 6.72
C GLU A 101 -21.86 -2.33 7.55
N ASP A 102 -21.96 -3.32 8.44
CA ASP A 102 -20.82 -3.84 9.19
C ASP A 102 -19.83 -4.56 8.27
N LEU A 103 -20.34 -5.39 7.35
CA LEU A 103 -19.52 -6.03 6.31
C LEU A 103 -18.83 -4.97 5.45
N ARG A 104 -19.57 -3.97 4.95
CA ARG A 104 -19.00 -2.87 4.16
C ARG A 104 -17.88 -2.16 4.91
N ALA A 105 -18.09 -1.84 6.19
CA ALA A 105 -17.09 -1.20 7.01
C ALA A 105 -15.85 -2.09 7.24
N ALA A 106 -16.05 -3.39 7.47
CA ALA A 106 -14.97 -4.36 7.67
C ALA A 106 -14.11 -4.51 6.41
N VAL A 107 -14.74 -4.69 5.24
CA VAL A 107 -14.09 -4.83 3.94
C VAL A 107 -13.31 -3.56 3.57
N GLY A 108 -13.88 -2.38 3.86
CA GLY A 108 -13.20 -1.09 3.72
C GLY A 108 -11.97 -0.95 4.62
N LYS A 109 -12.06 -1.35 5.90
CA LYS A 109 -10.92 -1.36 6.84
C LYS A 109 -9.83 -2.32 6.41
N LEU A 110 -10.18 -3.49 5.87
CA LEU A 110 -9.22 -4.45 5.33
C LEU A 110 -8.43 -3.82 4.18
N ARG A 111 -9.12 -3.14 3.26
CA ARG A 111 -8.48 -2.46 2.11
C ARG A 111 -7.48 -1.37 2.50
N LEU A 112 -7.64 -0.73 3.65
CA LEU A 112 -6.69 0.27 4.16
C LEU A 112 -5.35 -0.36 4.54
N ASN A 113 -5.37 -1.61 5.01
CA ASN A 113 -4.17 -2.32 5.44
C ASN A 113 -3.58 -3.19 4.33
N ASP A 114 -4.43 -3.72 3.45
CA ASP A 114 -4.03 -4.57 2.34
C ASP A 114 -4.19 -3.87 0.99
N ALA A 115 -3.06 -3.53 0.37
CA ALA A 115 -3.04 -2.87 -0.94
C ALA A 115 -3.35 -3.82 -2.11
N SER A 116 -3.29 -5.13 -1.90
CA SER A 116 -3.53 -6.17 -2.91
C SER A 116 -4.98 -6.64 -2.94
N PHE A 117 -5.69 -6.50 -1.83
CA PHE A 117 -7.12 -6.76 -1.71
C PHE A 117 -7.94 -5.79 -2.58
N SER A 118 -8.93 -6.31 -3.29
CA SER A 118 -9.92 -5.51 -4.02
C SER A 118 -11.32 -5.97 -3.68
N TYR A 119 -12.28 -5.05 -3.74
CA TYR A 119 -13.68 -5.38 -3.56
C TYR A 119 -14.55 -4.46 -4.40
N GLU A 120 -15.68 -4.97 -4.85
CA GLU A 120 -16.74 -4.20 -5.49
C GLU A 120 -18.10 -4.70 -5.02
N MET A 121 -19.09 -3.80 -5.03
CA MET A 121 -20.44 -4.16 -4.61
C MET A 121 -21.06 -5.15 -5.61
N GLU A 122 -21.63 -6.22 -5.09
CA GLU A 122 -22.30 -7.26 -5.87
C GLU A 122 -23.72 -7.47 -5.33
N THR A 123 -24.66 -7.76 -6.22
CA THR A 123 -26.04 -8.06 -5.83
C THR A 123 -26.45 -9.43 -6.36
N SER A 124 -27.07 -10.23 -5.50
CA SER A 124 -27.55 -11.57 -5.80
C SER A 124 -29.03 -11.67 -5.51
N ALA A 125 -29.77 -12.31 -6.41
CA ALA A 125 -31.21 -12.52 -6.23
C ALA A 125 -31.54 -13.40 -5.02
N ALA A 126 -30.64 -14.32 -4.65
CA ALA A 126 -30.84 -15.25 -3.53
C ALA A 126 -30.18 -14.77 -2.24
N LEU A 127 -29.05 -14.06 -2.33
CA LEU A 127 -28.22 -13.69 -1.18
C LEU A 127 -28.28 -12.19 -0.83
N GLY A 128 -28.98 -11.38 -1.63
CA GLY A 128 -29.10 -9.94 -1.40
C GLY A 128 -27.82 -9.17 -1.76
N PHE A 129 -27.50 -8.17 -0.95
CA PHE A 129 -26.35 -7.28 -1.17
C PHE A 129 -25.08 -7.88 -0.55
N GLY A 130 -23.98 -7.83 -1.30
CA GLY A 130 -22.68 -8.29 -0.83
C GLY A 130 -21.53 -7.64 -1.59
N PHE A 131 -20.38 -8.29 -1.56
CA PHE A 131 -19.16 -7.82 -2.22
C PHE A 131 -18.49 -8.95 -2.99
N ARG A 132 -18.08 -8.64 -4.22
CA ARG A 132 -17.12 -9.48 -4.95
C ARG A 132 -15.71 -9.06 -4.54
N CYS A 133 -15.02 -9.95 -3.85
CA CYS A 133 -13.70 -9.70 -3.27
C CYS A 133 -12.62 -10.43 -4.08
N GLY A 134 -11.50 -9.74 -4.34
CA GLY A 134 -10.35 -10.26 -5.06
C GLY A 134 -9.12 -10.43 -4.16
N PHE A 135 -8.45 -11.58 -4.30
CA PHE A 135 -7.32 -12.02 -3.48
C PHE A 135 -6.16 -12.54 -4.35
N LEU A 136 -4.93 -12.50 -3.82
CA LEU A 136 -3.71 -13.00 -4.47
C LEU A 136 -3.61 -14.54 -4.54
N GLY A 137 -4.49 -15.28 -3.87
CA GLY A 137 -4.45 -16.74 -3.80
C GLY A 137 -5.37 -17.28 -2.70
N LEU A 138 -5.44 -18.60 -2.56
CA LEU A 138 -6.31 -19.26 -1.57
C LEU A 138 -5.91 -18.93 -0.12
N LEU A 139 -4.60 -18.92 0.18
CA LEU A 139 -4.10 -18.56 1.51
C LEU A 139 -4.35 -17.08 1.87
N HIS A 140 -4.46 -16.21 0.87
CA HIS A 140 -4.79 -14.80 1.10
C HIS A 140 -6.29 -14.60 1.33
N LEU A 141 -7.12 -15.53 0.86
CA LEU A 141 -8.56 -15.52 1.06
C LEU A 141 -8.96 -16.05 2.45
N GLU A 142 -8.22 -17.03 2.97
CA GLU A 142 -8.39 -17.59 4.31
C GLU A 142 -8.08 -16.57 5.42
#